data_AF-A0A355C1M2-F1
#
_entry.id   AF-A0A355C1M2-F1
#
_cell.length_a   1.000
_cell.length_b   1.000
_cell.length_c   1.000
_cell.angle_alpha   90.00
_cell.angle_beta   90.00
_cell.angle_gamma   90.00
#
_symmetry.space_group_name_H-M   'P 1'
#
loop_
_entity.id
_entity.type
_entity.pdbx_description
1 polymer ?
#
loop_
_entity_poly.entity_id
_entity_poly.type
_entity_poly.pdbx_seq_one_letter_code
_entity_poly.pdbx_strand_id
1 'polypeptide(L)'
;DFWRLFARRTFRQEADGRWRLDYDPGIGRALLEVGPAPDLWGPFASLAPIPTLVVRGAISDLLTPPIIEKMRGVHPSFAYCEVADVGHAPTLT
;
A
#
# COMPACT_ATOMS: atom_id res chain seq x y z
N ASP A 1 10.82 -7.06 -19.65
CA ASP A 1 9.38 -6.75 -19.76
C ASP A 1 8.64 -6.63 -18.41
N PHE A 2 9.06 -5.75 -17.50
CA PHE A 2 8.30 -5.47 -16.27
C PHE A 2 6.90 -4.96 -16.58
N TRP A 3 6.79 -3.91 -17.41
CA TRP A 3 5.53 -3.28 -17.77
C TRP A 3 4.56 -4.22 -18.48
N ARG A 4 5.07 -5.09 -19.36
CA ARG A 4 4.23 -6.07 -20.07
C ARG A 4 3.65 -7.11 -19.12
N LEU A 5 4.42 -7.54 -18.12
CA LEU A 5 3.95 -8.47 -17.10
C LEU A 5 2.97 -7.80 -16.13
N PHE A 6 3.26 -6.58 -15.69
CA PHE A 6 2.40 -5.81 -14.81
C PHE A 6 1.03 -5.58 -15.44
N ALA A 7 0.98 -5.11 -16.69
CA ALA A 7 -0.28 -4.89 -17.42
C ALA A 7 -1.13 -6.16 -17.53
N ARG A 8 -0.52 -7.32 -17.83
CA ARG A 8 -1.24 -8.60 -17.91
C ARG A 8 -1.74 -9.12 -16.55
N ARG A 9 -1.18 -8.65 -15.44
CA ARG A 9 -1.60 -9.04 -14.08
C ARG A 9 -2.67 -8.12 -13.51
N THR A 10 -2.78 -6.90 -14.00
CA THR A 10 -3.71 -5.88 -13.47
C THR A 10 -4.88 -5.60 -14.41
N PHE A 11 -4.80 -6.04 -15.67
CA PHE A 11 -5.87 -5.89 -16.65
C PHE A 11 -6.21 -7.23 -17.31
N ARG A 12 -7.48 -7.36 -17.68
CA ARG A 12 -8.00 -8.43 -18.53
C ARG A 12 -8.73 -7.86 -19.75
N GLN A 13 -8.80 -8.66 -20.80
CA GLN A 13 -9.56 -8.33 -22.00
C GLN A 13 -10.97 -8.92 -21.90
N GLU A 14 -11.97 -8.08 -22.13
CA GLU A 14 -13.38 -8.48 -22.17
C GLU A 14 -13.74 -9.06 -23.55
N ALA A 15 -14.90 -9.71 -23.65
CA ALA A 15 -15.35 -10.35 -24.90
C ALA A 15 -15.50 -9.37 -26.09
N ASP A 16 -15.70 -8.08 -25.81
CA ASP A 16 -15.77 -6.99 -26.79
C ASP A 16 -14.39 -6.45 -27.22
N GLY A 17 -13.31 -7.06 -26.71
CA GLY A 17 -11.93 -6.69 -27.01
C GLY A 17 -11.38 -5.52 -26.17
N ARG A 18 -12.17 -4.90 -25.29
CA ARG A 18 -11.70 -3.80 -24.42
C ARG A 18 -10.92 -4.31 -23.22
N TRP A 19 -9.99 -3.51 -22.73
CA TRP A 19 -9.25 -3.78 -21.50
C TRP A 19 -9.95 -3.17 -20.30
N ARG A 20 -10.04 -3.93 -19.21
CA ARG A 20 -10.52 -3.47 -17.91
C ARG A 20 -9.58 -3.91 -16.80
N LEU A 21 -9.59 -3.19 -15.69
CA LEU A 21 -8.88 -3.62 -14.48
C LEU A 21 -9.45 -4.96 -14.03
N ASP A 22 -8.57 -5.88 -13.64
CA ASP A 22 -8.96 -7.23 -13.22
C ASP A 22 -9.27 -7.27 -11.73
N TYR A 23 -10.28 -6.48 -11.31
CA TYR A 23 -10.89 -6.54 -9.98
C TYR A 23 -12.36 -6.11 -10.07
N ASP A 24 -13.15 -6.44 -9.04
CA ASP A 24 -14.57 -6.07 -8.97
C ASP A 24 -14.74 -4.54 -8.80
N PRO A 25 -15.39 -3.83 -9.75
CA PRO A 25 -15.65 -2.39 -9.62
C PRO A 25 -16.50 -2.02 -8.40
N GLY A 26 -17.25 -2.98 -7.83
CA GLY A 26 -18.00 -2.81 -6.59
C GLY A 26 -17.12 -2.43 -5.39
N ILE A 27 -15.86 -2.87 -5.37
CA ILE A 27 -14.89 -2.53 -4.30
C ILE A 27 -14.66 -1.01 -4.25
N GLY A 28 -14.44 -0.39 -5.41
CA GLY A 28 -14.23 1.05 -5.49
C GLY A 28 -15.46 1.86 -5.07
N ARG A 29 -16.66 1.36 -5.41
CA ARG A 29 -17.91 1.98 -4.98
C ARG A 29 -18.10 1.90 -3.46
N ALA A 30 -17.85 0.73 -2.87
CA ALA A 30 -17.96 0.55 -1.43
C ALA A 30 -17.02 1.51 -0.67
N LEU A 31 -15.81 1.74 -1.18
CA LEU A 31 -14.84 2.68 -0.61
C LEU A 31 -15.35 4.13 -0.54
N LEU A 32 -16.22 4.55 -1.46
CA LEU A 32 -16.83 5.88 -1.43
C LEU A 32 -17.90 6.03 -0.32
N GLU A 33 -18.45 4.91 0.14
CA GLU A 33 -19.47 4.85 1.18
C GLU A 33 -18.85 4.63 2.58
N VAL A 34 -17.56 4.27 2.64
CA VAL A 34 -16.82 4.11 3.90
C VAL A 34 -16.56 5.47 4.53
N GLY A 35 -16.82 5.55 5.84
CA GLY A 35 -16.54 6.73 6.66
C GLY A 35 -15.04 6.97 6.87
N PRO A 36 -14.65 7.81 7.84
CA PRO A 36 -13.24 8.04 8.13
C PRO A 36 -12.51 6.72 8.43
N ALA A 37 -11.26 6.63 7.99
CA ALA A 37 -10.42 5.47 8.28
C ALA A 37 -10.35 5.24 9.81
N PRO A 38 -10.41 3.99 10.29
CA PRO A 38 -10.30 3.69 11.70
C PRO A 38 -8.92 4.09 12.23
N ASP A 39 -8.84 4.31 13.54
CA ASP A 39 -7.55 4.49 14.20
C ASP A 39 -6.77 3.17 14.20
N LEU A 40 -5.57 3.19 13.61
CA LEU A 40 -4.73 2.00 13.48
C LEU A 40 -3.54 1.99 14.45
N TRP A 41 -3.41 2.96 15.36
CA TRP A 41 -2.26 3.00 16.28
C TRP A 41 -2.31 1.86 17.30
N GLY A 42 -3.48 1.56 17.84
CA GLY A 42 -3.67 0.41 18.74
C GLY A 42 -3.35 -0.93 18.06
N PRO A 43 -3.97 -1.24 16.89
CA PRO A 43 -3.61 -2.41 16.10
C PRO A 43 -2.11 -2.48 15.76
N PHE A 44 -1.48 -1.38 15.35
CA PHE A 44 -0.06 -1.36 15.05
C PHE A 44 0.82 -1.61 16.29
N ALA A 45 0.48 -1.04 17.44
CA ALA A 45 1.19 -1.31 18.69
C ALA A 45 1.16 -2.79 19.08
N SER A 46 0.07 -3.50 18.75
CA SER A 46 -0.07 -4.93 19.05
C SER A 46 0.91 -5.82 18.25
N LEU A 47 1.55 -5.27 17.22
CA LEU A 47 2.61 -5.96 16.45
C LEU A 47 3.97 -5.93 17.12
N ALA A 48 4.15 -5.20 18.24
CA ALA A 48 5.43 -5.10 18.95
C ALA A 48 6.21 -6.43 19.20
N PRO A 49 5.55 -7.58 19.50
CA PRO A 49 6.26 -8.85 19.67
C PRO A 49 6.58 -9.57 18.34
N ILE A 50 6.09 -9.07 17.20
CA ILE A 50 6.24 -9.68 15.88
C ILE A 50 7.32 -8.93 15.10
N PRO A 51 8.33 -9.63 14.53
CA PRO A 51 9.29 -9.01 13.62
C PRO A 51 8.57 -8.33 12.45
N THR A 52 8.66 -7.00 12.40
CA THR A 52 7.93 -6.17 11.46
C THR A 52 8.90 -5.35 10.61
N LEU A 53 8.73 -5.36 9.28
CA LEU A 53 9.44 -4.49 8.34
C LEU A 53 8.45 -3.50 7.73
N VAL A 54 8.78 -2.22 7.81
CA VAL A 54 8.09 -1.14 7.09
C VAL A 54 8.91 -0.77 5.87
N VAL A 55 8.33 -0.95 4.68
CA VAL A 55 8.93 -0.51 3.40
C VAL A 55 8.18 0.71 2.90
N ARG A 56 8.89 1.82 2.72
CA ARG A 56 8.32 3.10 2.29
C ARG A 56 8.95 3.54 0.95
N GLY A 57 8.14 4.09 0.06
CA GLY A 57 8.65 4.88 -1.06
C GLY A 57 9.07 6.28 -0.60
N ALA A 58 10.28 6.73 -0.96
CA ALA A 58 10.86 7.99 -0.48
C ALA A 58 9.95 9.21 -0.77
N ILE A 59 9.24 9.19 -1.89
CA ILE A 59 8.32 10.25 -2.32
C ILE A 59 6.84 9.92 -2.04
N SER A 60 6.56 8.93 -1.17
CA SER A 60 5.19 8.61 -0.77
C SER A 60 4.53 9.77 -0.03
N ASP A 61 3.31 10.08 -0.45
CA ASP A 61 2.38 11.05 0.14
C ASP A 61 1.40 10.41 1.14
N LEU A 62 1.13 9.10 1.03
CA LEU A 62 0.27 8.37 1.98
C LEU A 62 0.98 8.01 3.30
N LEU A 63 2.17 7.40 3.23
CA LEU A 63 2.99 7.10 4.40
C LEU A 63 4.14 8.12 4.46
N THR A 64 3.96 9.22 5.17
CA THR A 64 4.90 10.34 5.21
C THR A 64 5.98 10.17 6.29
N PRO A 65 7.12 10.89 6.22
CA PRO A 65 8.16 10.82 7.25
C PRO A 65 7.63 11.13 8.67
N PRO A 66 6.76 12.14 8.90
CA PRO A 66 6.15 12.35 10.22
C PRO A 66 5.31 11.15 10.73
N ILE A 67 4.65 10.41 9.84
CA ILE A 67 3.92 9.19 10.22
C ILE A 67 4.92 8.11 10.66
N ILE A 68 6.05 7.94 9.97
CA ILE A 68 7.10 7.01 10.37
C ILE A 68 7.65 7.34 11.75
N GLU A 69 7.93 8.61 12.04
CA GLU A 69 8.41 9.03 13.36
C GLU A 69 7.39 8.72 14.46
N LYS A 70 6.10 8.93 14.19
CA LYS A 70 5.05 8.51 15.12
C LYS A 70 5.00 6.99 15.28
N MET A 71 5.13 6.23 14.19
CA MET A 71 5.20 4.77 14.24
C MET A 71 6.36 4.31 15.13
N ARG A 72 7.55 4.94 15.05
CA ARG A 72 8.71 4.60 15.90
C ARG A 72 8.41 4.81 17.39
N GLY A 73 7.62 5.83 17.72
CA GLY A 73 7.15 6.05 19.08
C GLY A 73 6.18 4.97 19.58
N VAL A 74 5.38 4.38 18.69
CA VAL A 74 4.37 3.37 19.03
C VAL A 74 4.95 1.95 19.07
N HIS A 75 5.80 1.61 18.11
CA HIS A 75 6.51 0.32 18.02
C HIS A 75 7.97 0.61 17.67
N PRO A 76 8.90 0.67 18.64
CA PRO A 76 10.28 1.09 18.37
C PRO A 76 11.13 0.06 17.58
N SER A 77 10.76 -1.22 17.64
CA SER A 77 11.56 -2.33 17.11
C SER A 77 11.27 -2.75 15.66
N PHE A 78 10.43 -2.02 14.90
CA PHE A 78 10.26 -2.38 13.48
C PHE A 78 11.51 -2.03 12.67
N ALA A 79 11.88 -2.92 11.75
CA ALA A 79 12.88 -2.64 10.73
C ALA A 79 12.30 -1.68 9.69
N TYR A 80 13.10 -0.77 9.17
CA TYR A 80 12.65 0.27 8.24
C TYR A 80 13.54 0.31 7.00
N CYS A 81 12.91 0.34 5.82
CA CYS A 81 13.60 0.52 4.54
C CYS A 81 12.86 1.58 3.71
N GLU A 82 13.64 2.44 3.06
CA GLU A 82 13.14 3.45 2.15
C GLU A 82 13.67 3.22 0.73
N VAL A 83 12.79 3.35 -0.27
CA VAL A 83 13.10 3.16 -1.69
C VAL A 83 13.09 4.51 -2.40
N ALA A 84 14.24 4.93 -2.91
CA ALA A 84 14.40 6.19 -3.65
C ALA A 84 13.51 6.22 -4.91
N ASP A 85 13.07 7.42 -5.30
CA ASP A 85 12.30 7.70 -6.53
C ASP A 85 10.97 6.94 -6.68
N VAL A 86 10.42 6.41 -5.58
CA VAL A 86 9.19 5.61 -5.55
C VAL A 86 8.16 6.23 -4.61
N GLY A 87 6.89 6.29 -5.05
CA GLY A 87 5.75 6.77 -4.27
C GLY A 87 5.00 5.64 -3.54
N HIS A 88 3.67 5.77 -3.40
CA HIS A 88 2.83 4.68 -2.89
C HIS A 88 2.44 3.72 -4.04
N ALA A 89 2.80 2.43 -4.01
CA ALA A 89 3.76 1.79 -3.12
C ALA A 89 4.89 1.14 -3.94
N PRO A 90 6.06 0.85 -3.33
CA PRO A 90 7.11 0.09 -3.99
C PRO A 90 6.60 -1.24 -4.56
N THR A 91 6.96 -1.53 -5.81
CA THR A 91 6.48 -2.71 -6.55
C THR A 91 7.15 -4.01 -6.13
N LEU A 92 8.29 -3.92 -5.41
CA LEU A 92 9.07 -5.05 -4.89
C LEU A 92 9.53 -6.05 -5.98
N THR A 93 9.93 -5.52 -7.13
CA THR A 93 10.33 -6.27 -8.33
C THR A 93 11.68 -5.86 -8.85
#